data_AF-A0AAP2G5D6-F1
#
_entry.id   AF-A0AAP2G5D6-F1
#
_cell.length_a   1.000
_cell.length_b   1.000
_cell.length_c   1.000
_cell.angle_alpha   90.00
_cell.angle_beta   90.00
_cell.angle_gamma   90.00
#
_symmetry.space_group_name_H-M   'P 1'
#
loop_
_entity.id
_entity.type
_entity.pdbx_description
1 polymer ?
#
loop_
_entity_poly.entity_id
_entity_poly.type
_entity_poly.pdbx_seq_one_letter_code
_entity_poly.pdbx_strand_id
1 'polypeptide(L)' 'MAKKSKKDENPKVNPDLEGFKMKINSFGEISSSFSIDKINEFLNKNVDDKKLRDRDDLEDVKKSKKKKDQE' A
#
# COMPACT_ATOMS: atom_id res chain seq x y z
N MET A 1 10.33 3.27 40.47
CA MET A 1 9.27 3.07 39.45
C MET A 1 9.94 2.66 38.14
N ALA A 2 9.92 1.37 37.79
CA ALA A 2 10.56 0.89 36.56
C ALA A 2 9.72 1.31 35.34
N LYS A 3 10.30 2.14 34.46
CA LYS A 3 9.68 2.42 33.15
C LYS A 3 9.60 1.10 32.39
N LYS A 4 8.40 0.55 32.19
CA LYS A 4 8.15 -0.56 31.26
C LYS A 4 8.73 -0.15 29.91
N SER A 5 9.78 -0.83 29.49
CA SER A 5 10.28 -0.79 28.12
C SER A 5 9.13 -1.21 27.22
N LYS A 6 8.62 -0.27 26.40
CA LYS A 6 7.66 -0.59 25.35
C LYS A 6 8.37 -1.58 24.44
N LYS A 7 7.94 -2.84 24.49
CA LYS A 7 8.42 -3.89 23.59
C LYS A 7 8.07 -3.40 22.19
N ASP A 8 9.08 -3.15 21.37
CA ASP A 8 8.94 -2.77 19.97
C ASP A 8 8.45 -4.03 19.23
N GLU A 9 7.17 -4.38 19.43
CA GLU A 9 6.54 -5.43 18.65
C GLU A 9 6.40 -4.88 17.23
N ASN A 10 7.16 -5.49 16.31
CA ASN A 10 7.03 -5.17 14.90
C ASN A 10 5.55 -5.37 14.51
N PRO A 11 4.96 -4.40 13.78
CA PRO A 11 3.58 -4.53 13.34
C PRO A 11 3.41 -5.81 12.52
N LYS A 12 2.28 -6.51 12.70
CA LYS A 12 1.89 -7.61 11.82
C LYS A 12 1.61 -7.05 10.43
N VAL A 13 2.62 -7.10 9.58
CA VAL A 13 2.58 -6.68 8.17
C VAL A 13 2.51 -7.91 7.27
N ASN A 14 2.14 -7.70 6.00
CA ASN A 14 2.24 -8.73 4.98
C ASN A 14 3.70 -9.23 4.88
N PRO A 15 3.96 -10.53 4.64
CA PRO A 15 5.32 -11.03 4.44
C PRO A 15 6.12 -10.23 3.39
N ASP A 16 5.49 -9.75 2.30
CA ASP A 16 6.14 -8.91 1.29
C ASP A 16 6.60 -7.53 1.82
N LEU A 17 6.04 -7.12 2.97
CA LEU A 17 6.33 -5.88 3.67
C LEU A 17 7.07 -6.13 4.99
N GLU A 18 7.64 -7.31 5.22
CA GLU A 18 8.43 -7.59 6.41
C GLU A 18 9.58 -6.57 6.55
N GLY A 19 9.72 -6.00 7.75
CA GLY A 19 10.70 -4.93 8.01
C GLY A 19 10.25 -3.52 7.60
N PHE A 20 9.00 -3.36 7.13
CA PHE A 20 8.40 -2.04 6.93
C PHE A 20 8.24 -1.30 8.26
N LYS A 21 8.85 -0.11 8.34
CA LYS A 21 8.69 0.82 9.45
C LYS A 21 8.24 2.16 8.90
N MET A 22 7.25 2.77 9.56
CA MET A 22 6.73 4.08 9.22
C MET A 22 6.63 4.92 10.48
N LYS A 23 7.11 6.16 10.40
CA LYS A 23 7.04 7.13 11.49
C LYS A 23 6.45 8.42 10.95
N ILE A 24 5.50 8.98 11.70
CA ILE A 24 4.88 10.26 11.44
C ILE A 24 5.38 11.22 12.52
N ASN A 25 5.91 12.37 12.13
CA ASN A 25 6.33 13.40 13.07
C ASN A 25 5.18 14.38 13.36
N SER A 26 5.37 15.27 14.35
CA SER A 26 4.33 16.24 14.73
C SER A 26 3.98 17.26 13.63
N PHE A 27 4.82 17.39 12.61
CA PHE A 27 4.60 18.25 11.44
C PHE A 27 3.90 17.52 10.29
N GLY A 28 3.58 16.23 10.44
CA GLY A 28 2.92 15.42 9.42
C GLY A 28 3.88 14.88 8.35
N GLU A 29 5.19 15.04 8.51
CA GLU A 29 6.16 14.41 7.62
C GLU A 29 6.21 12.91 7.89
N ILE A 30 6.21 12.15 6.80
CA ILE A 30 6.20 10.69 6.82
C ILE A 30 7.61 10.20 6.49
N SER A 31 8.19 9.42 7.40
CA SER A 31 9.45 8.70 7.16
C SER A 31 9.18 7.21 7.13
N SER A 32 9.50 6.56 6.01
CA SER A 32 9.37 5.11 5.84
C SER A 32 10.72 4.45 5.59
N SER A 33 10.87 3.19 5.99
CA SER A 33 12.03 2.37 5.64
C SER A 33 12.04 1.88 4.18
N PHE A 34 10.88 1.85 3.51
CA PHE A 34 10.78 1.49 2.10
C PHE A 34 10.57 2.71 1.21
N SER A 35 11.03 2.59 -0.03
CA SER A 35 10.78 3.57 -1.09
C SER A 35 9.30 3.63 -1.44
N ILE A 36 8.83 4.83 -1.77
CA ILE A 36 7.44 5.07 -2.20
C ILE A 36 7.03 4.15 -3.36
N ASP A 37 7.93 3.90 -4.31
CA ASP A 37 7.65 3.08 -5.48
C ASP A 37 7.28 1.64 -5.11
N LYS A 38 8.02 1.03 -4.17
CA LYS A 38 7.74 -0.34 -3.68
C LYS A 38 6.39 -0.42 -2.98
N ILE A 39 6.03 0.61 -2.22
CA ILE A 39 4.74 0.70 -1.55
C ILE A 39 3.61 0.83 -2.59
N ASN A 40 3.80 1.69 -3.59
CA ASN A 40 2.82 1.88 -4.66
C ASN A 40 2.60 0.60 -5.47
N GLU A 41 3.67 -0.11 -5.81
CA GLU A 41 3.58 -1.40 -6.50
C GLU A 41 2.80 -2.43 -5.67
N PHE A 42 3.11 -2.53 -4.37
CA PHE A 42 2.39 -3.40 -3.46
C PHE A 42 0.90 -3.04 -3.38
N LEU A 43 0.57 -1.75 -3.29
CA LEU A 43 -0.82 -1.28 -3.24
C LEU A 43 -1.54 -1.56 -4.54
N ASN A 44 -0.95 -1.25 -5.71
CA ASN A 44 -1.56 -1.52 -7.01
C ASN A 44 -1.85 -3.01 -7.24
N LYS A 45 -1.02 -3.90 -6.67
CA LYS A 45 -1.19 -5.36 -6.79
C LYS A 45 -2.28 -5.91 -5.87
N ASN A 46 -2.36 -5.42 -4.64
CA ASN A 46 -3.21 -6.01 -3.58
C ASN A 46 -4.48 -5.23 -3.27
N VAL A 47 -4.53 -3.96 -3.65
CA VAL A 47 -5.63 -3.04 -3.36
C VAL A 47 -6.17 -2.47 -4.66
N ASP A 48 -7.47 -2.59 -4.84
CA ASP A 48 -8.13 -1.96 -5.98
C ASP A 48 -8.26 -0.44 -5.75
N ASP A 49 -7.80 0.34 -6.73
CA ASP A 49 -7.78 1.80 -6.67
C ASP A 49 -9.21 2.38 -6.71
N LYS A 50 -9.70 2.77 -5.53
CA LYS A 50 -11.03 3.36 -5.33
C LYS A 50 -11.25 4.60 -6.19
N LYS A 51 -10.21 5.36 -6.55
CA LYS A 51 -10.34 6.57 -7.38
C LYS A 51 -10.69 6.24 -8.83
N LEU A 52 -10.50 4.99 -9.25
CA LEU A 52 -10.76 4.52 -10.61
C LEU A 52 -12.04 3.67 -10.71
N ARG A 53 -12.80 3.52 -9.62
CA ARG A 53 -14.05 2.74 -9.61
C ARG A 53 -15.21 3.52 -10.21
N ASP A 54 -15.33 4.79 -9.84
CA ASP A 54 -16.47 5.64 -10.21
C ASP A 54 -16.21 6.39 -11.54
N ARG A 55 -15.31 5.88 -12.37
CA ARG A 55 -14.96 6.47 -13.66
C ARG A 55 -15.59 5.66 -14.78
N ASP A 56 -16.72 6.14 -15.28
CA ASP A 56 -17.47 5.52 -16.39
C ASP A 56 -16.58 5.36 -17.64
N ASP A 57 -15.65 6.28 -17.87
CA ASP A 57 -14.75 6.28 -19.04
C ASP A 57 -13.66 5.20 -18.99
N LEU A 58 -13.43 4.55 -17.85
CA LEU A 58 -12.47 3.46 -17.69
C LEU A 58 -13.09 2.07 -17.81
N GLU A 59 -14.42 1.94 -17.68
CA GLU A 59 -15.11 0.65 -17.79
C GLU A 59 -14.97 0.05 -19.20
N ASP A 60 -15.10 0.89 -20.24
CA ASP A 60 -14.94 0.46 -21.63
C ASP A 60 -13.53 -0.03 -21.94
N VAL A 61 -12.51 0.60 -21.34
CA VAL A 61 -11.09 0.23 -21.50
C VAL A 61 -10.73 -1.04 -20.74
N LYS A 62 -11.29 -1.24 -19.54
CA LYS A 62 -11.10 -2.48 -18.76
C LYS A 62 -11.76 -3.68 -19.44
N LYS A 63 -12.95 -3.51 -20.02
CA LYS A 63 -13.70 -4.58 -20.70
C LYS A 63 -13.03 -5.03 -22.01
N SER A 64 -12.42 -4.09 -22.74
CA SER A 64 -11.66 -4.37 -23.97
C SER A 64 -10.30 -5.03 -23.70
N LYS A 65 -9.58 -4.68 -22.62
CA LYS A 65 -8.37 -5.42 -22.19
C LYS A 65 -8.68 -6.85 -21.78
N LYS A 66 -9.72 -7.08 -20.98
CA LYS A 66 -10.10 -8.41 -20.49
C LYS A 66 -10.53 -9.38 -21.61
N LYS A 67 -11.04 -8.87 -22.74
CA LYS A 67 -11.34 -9.67 -23.94
C LYS A 67 -10.08 -10.03 -24.75
N LYS A 68 -9.04 -9.20 -24.71
CA LYS A 68 -7.80 -9.41 -25.47
C LYS A 68 -6.88 -10.46 -24.85
N ASP A 69 -6.96 -10.65 -23.54
CA ASP A 69 -6.20 -11.68 -22.82
C ASP A 69 -6.86 -13.08 -22.87
N GLN A 70 -8.04 -13.22 -23.50
CA GLN A 70 -8.80 -14.47 -23.64
C GLN A 70 -8.81 -15.03 -25.08
N GLU A 71 -8.13 -14.38 -26.03
CA GLU A 71 -7.99 -14.83 -27.43
C GLU A 71 -6.57 -15.35 -27.72
#